data_AF-A0A6V7Y6L3-F1
#
_entry.id   AF-A0A6V7Y6L3-F1
#
_cell.length_a   1.000
_cell.length_b   1.000
_cell.length_c   1.000
_cell.angle_alpha   90.00
_cell.angle_beta   90.00
_cell.angle_gamma   90.00
#
_symmetry.space_group_name_H-M   'P 1'
#
loop_
_entity.id
_entity.type
_entity.pdbx_description
1 polymer ?
#
loop_
_entity_poly.entity_id
_entity_poly.type
_entity_poly.pdbx_seq_one_letter_code
_entity_poly.pdbx_strand_id
1 'polypeptide(L)'
;MRTLNTYINCLEWNVGVYVYAENPFKTPQYCLSYSLYYFEIICKFEEELDDFKWLDIGLNNLRTNKGIKFDVSFATISNEKDESFKLSSFIWNNNDIFGCGLVYPPTNKLNEEFPYVFFTQNGKQIGKAVLVKVNFDSYKPHVLLKCCSVEANFGNDLETKPFCYDITKHFVIKEFYEDSDVD
;
A
#
# COMPACT_ATOMS: atom_id res chain seq x y z
N MET A 1 18.32 17.92 8.21
CA MET A 1 17.64 16.94 7.34
C MET A 1 16.16 17.28 7.41
N ARG A 2 15.55 17.71 6.30
CA ARG A 2 14.17 18.23 6.31
C ARG A 2 13.19 17.06 6.36
N THR A 3 12.36 17.04 7.40
CA THR A 3 11.22 16.14 7.57
C THR A 3 10.19 16.43 6.47
N LEU A 4 10.09 15.57 5.46
CA LEU A 4 8.99 15.61 4.49
C LEU A 4 7.90 14.64 4.97
N ASN A 5 7.13 15.11 5.95
CA ASN A 5 5.75 14.66 6.10
C ASN A 5 4.95 15.45 5.08
N THR A 6 4.28 14.75 4.17
CA THR A 6 3.48 15.40 3.13
C THR A 6 2.02 15.30 3.53
N TYR A 7 1.45 16.43 3.94
CA TYR A 7 0.00 16.60 4.05
C TYR A 7 -0.54 16.94 2.66
N ILE A 8 -1.45 16.13 2.15
CA ILE A 8 -2.05 16.35 0.83
C ILE A 8 -3.50 16.75 1.06
N ASN A 9 -3.81 18.00 0.75
CA ASN A 9 -5.17 18.54 0.81
C ASN A 9 -5.80 18.52 -0.58
N CYS A 10 -6.98 17.94 -0.71
CA CYS A 10 -7.74 17.94 -1.96
C CYS A 10 -8.56 19.24 -2.06
N LEU A 11 -7.94 20.32 -2.55
CA LEU A 11 -8.56 21.65 -2.60
C LEU A 11 -9.40 21.93 -3.87
N GLU A 12 -9.29 21.11 -4.93
CA GLU A 12 -10.02 21.30 -6.18
C GLU A 12 -11.03 20.19 -6.45
N TRP A 13 -12.25 20.62 -6.75
CA TRP A 13 -13.46 19.85 -6.55
C TRP A 13 -13.72 18.99 -7.79
N ASN A 14 -13.75 17.66 -7.59
CA ASN A 14 -14.15 16.61 -8.53
C ASN A 14 -13.04 15.94 -9.39
N VAL A 15 -11.78 16.36 -9.29
CA VAL A 15 -10.65 15.67 -9.97
C VAL A 15 -9.89 14.80 -8.98
N GLY A 16 -9.67 13.53 -9.33
CA GLY A 16 -8.82 12.65 -8.52
C GLY A 16 -7.36 13.08 -8.57
N VAL A 17 -6.71 13.18 -7.42
CA VAL A 17 -5.29 13.54 -7.31
C VAL A 17 -4.48 12.29 -7.08
N TYR A 18 -3.53 12.03 -7.98
CA TYR A 18 -2.61 10.91 -7.86
C TYR A 18 -1.27 11.41 -7.35
N VAL A 19 -0.83 10.89 -6.20
CA VAL A 19 0.43 11.26 -5.55
C VAL A 19 1.35 10.06 -5.49
N TYR A 20 2.63 10.29 -5.78
CA TYR A 20 3.67 9.28 -5.68
C TYR A 20 4.72 9.71 -4.66
N ALA A 21 5.30 8.76 -3.94
CA ALA A 21 6.49 9.01 -3.14
C ALA A 21 7.67 9.43 -4.03
N GLU A 22 8.55 10.30 -3.55
CA GLU A 22 9.74 10.70 -4.31
C GLU A 22 10.64 9.50 -4.65
N ASN A 23 10.85 8.63 -3.65
CA ASN A 23 11.74 7.48 -3.75
C ASN A 23 10.97 6.16 -3.92
N PRO A 24 11.38 5.28 -4.85
CA PRO A 24 10.82 3.95 -4.97
C PRO A 24 11.44 2.97 -3.97
N PHE A 25 10.70 1.92 -3.65
CA PHE A 25 11.22 0.70 -3.06
C PHE A 25 11.96 -0.09 -4.13
N LYS A 26 13.21 -0.45 -3.85
CA LYS A 26 14.08 -1.18 -4.79
C LYS A 26 14.38 -2.56 -4.23
N THR A 27 14.49 -3.54 -5.11
CA THR A 27 14.97 -4.87 -4.71
C THR A 27 16.34 -4.76 -4.03
N PRO A 28 16.53 -5.36 -2.85
CA PRO A 28 17.83 -5.41 -2.20
C PRO A 28 18.87 -6.14 -3.07
N GLN A 29 20.05 -5.56 -3.27
CA GLN A 29 21.10 -6.16 -4.11
C GLN A 29 21.68 -7.46 -3.52
N TYR A 30 21.77 -7.56 -2.19
CA TYR A 30 22.20 -8.76 -1.49
C TYR A 30 21.65 -8.74 -0.06
N CYS A 31 20.67 -9.61 0.22
CA CYS A 31 20.10 -9.76 1.55
C CYS A 31 19.93 -11.23 1.90
N LEU A 32 20.46 -11.64 3.06
CA LEU A 32 20.32 -13.00 3.59
C LEU A 32 19.06 -13.16 4.45
N SER A 33 18.31 -12.07 4.64
CA SER A 33 17.09 -12.01 5.42
C SER A 33 15.96 -11.44 4.56
N TYR A 34 14.72 -11.58 5.03
CA TYR A 34 13.61 -10.87 4.42
C TYR A 34 13.83 -9.37 4.57
N SER A 35 13.48 -8.62 3.53
CA SER A 35 13.48 -7.15 3.55
C SER A 35 12.05 -6.66 3.45
N LEU A 36 11.66 -5.76 4.34
CA LEU A 36 10.31 -5.19 4.39
C LEU A 36 10.37 -3.70 4.16
N TYR A 37 9.64 -3.24 3.16
CA TYR A 37 9.35 -1.82 2.92
C TYR A 37 7.89 -1.57 3.28
N TYR A 38 7.60 -0.42 3.90
CA TYR A 38 6.27 -0.14 4.40
C TYR A 38 6.01 1.37 4.48
N PHE A 39 4.77 1.78 4.22
CA PHE A 39 4.30 3.13 4.46
C PHE A 39 2.83 3.11 4.89
N GLU A 40 2.41 4.15 5.61
CA GLU A 40 1.03 4.34 6.06
C GLU A 40 0.50 5.70 5.62
N ILE A 41 -0.82 5.79 5.51
CA ILE A 41 -1.56 7.03 5.36
C ILE A 41 -2.67 7.09 6.39
N ILE A 42 -2.89 8.27 6.96
CA ILE A 42 -4.04 8.57 7.80
C ILE A 42 -5.06 9.29 6.94
N CYS A 43 -6.25 8.70 6.77
CA CYS A 43 -7.31 9.28 5.94
C CYS A 43 -8.18 10.27 6.72
N LYS A 44 -8.49 11.42 6.14
CA LYS A 44 -9.44 12.40 6.70
C LYS A 44 -10.54 12.70 5.69
N PHE A 45 -11.78 12.59 6.13
CA PHE A 45 -12.96 12.94 5.32
C PHE A 45 -13.14 14.45 5.30
N GLU A 46 -13.49 14.99 4.15
CA GLU A 46 -13.90 16.38 4.02
C GLU A 46 -15.44 16.43 4.15
N GLU A 47 -15.95 17.19 5.12
CA GLU A 47 -17.35 17.16 5.59
C GLU A 47 -18.40 17.59 4.54
N GLU A 48 -17.98 18.22 3.44
CA GLU A 48 -18.90 18.86 2.48
C GLU A 48 -19.22 18.01 1.23
N LEU A 49 -18.65 16.80 1.09
CA LEU A 49 -18.68 16.03 -0.16
C LEU A 49 -18.98 14.54 0.09
N ASP A 50 -20.22 14.22 0.47
CA ASP A 50 -20.58 12.86 0.88
C ASP A 50 -20.70 11.85 -0.28
N ASP A 51 -20.99 12.29 -1.51
CA ASP A 51 -21.48 11.33 -2.51
C ASP A 51 -20.39 10.53 -3.25
N PHE A 52 -19.11 10.95 -3.26
CA PHE A 52 -18.05 10.22 -3.97
C PHE A 52 -16.64 10.41 -3.36
N LYS A 53 -16.41 9.85 -2.17
CA LYS A 53 -15.08 9.71 -1.59
C LYS A 53 -14.31 8.58 -2.31
N TRP A 54 -13.12 8.88 -2.81
CA TRP A 54 -12.23 7.91 -3.45
C TRP A 54 -10.90 7.87 -2.72
N LEU A 55 -10.43 6.68 -2.35
CA LEU A 55 -9.07 6.47 -1.88
C LEU A 55 -8.49 5.16 -2.44
N ASP A 56 -7.37 5.23 -3.15
CA ASP A 56 -6.52 4.08 -3.44
C ASP A 56 -5.17 4.24 -2.76
N ILE A 57 -4.61 3.14 -2.26
CA ILE A 57 -3.23 3.05 -1.79
C ILE A 57 -2.53 1.86 -2.44
N GLY A 58 -1.27 2.01 -2.83
CA GLY A 58 -0.55 0.88 -3.39
C GLY A 58 0.86 1.18 -3.87
N LEU A 59 1.32 0.29 -4.75
CA LEU A 59 2.65 0.29 -5.34
C LEU A 59 2.51 0.23 -6.86
N ASN A 60 3.17 1.15 -7.56
CA ASN A 60 3.25 1.15 -9.02
C ASN A 60 4.59 0.59 -9.48
N ASN A 61 4.57 -0.43 -10.34
CA ASN A 61 5.78 -0.99 -10.93
C ASN A 61 6.38 0.00 -11.94
N LEU A 62 7.61 0.44 -11.71
CA LEU A 62 8.24 1.45 -12.57
C LEU A 62 8.54 0.97 -13.99
N ARG A 63 8.61 -0.35 -14.21
CA ARG A 63 8.94 -0.93 -15.51
C ARG A 63 7.71 -1.17 -16.37
N THR A 64 6.61 -1.63 -15.76
CA THR A 64 5.37 -1.97 -16.49
C THR A 64 4.33 -0.87 -16.42
N ASN A 65 4.49 0.09 -15.50
CA ASN A 65 3.49 1.09 -15.13
C ASN A 65 2.14 0.49 -14.70
N LYS A 66 2.19 -0.73 -14.15
CA LYS A 66 1.05 -1.43 -13.57
C LYS A 66 1.19 -1.48 -12.05
N GLY A 67 0.07 -1.40 -11.34
CA GLY A 67 0.07 -1.30 -9.89
C GLY A 67 -0.53 -2.51 -9.19
N ILE A 68 -0.08 -2.74 -7.97
CA ILE A 68 -0.83 -3.50 -6.95
C ILE A 68 -1.42 -2.46 -6.01
N LYS A 69 -2.74 -2.46 -5.84
CA LYS A 69 -3.43 -1.42 -5.09
C LYS A 69 -4.59 -1.96 -4.29
N PHE A 70 -4.89 -1.28 -3.19
CA PHE A 70 -6.12 -1.42 -2.45
C PHE A 70 -6.99 -0.20 -2.72
N ASP A 71 -8.11 -0.43 -3.39
CA ASP A 71 -9.20 0.52 -3.57
C ASP A 71 -10.09 0.47 -2.32
N VAL A 72 -9.91 1.47 -1.46
CA VAL A 72 -10.57 1.57 -0.17
C VAL A 72 -12.07 1.80 -0.37
N SER A 73 -12.46 2.54 -1.39
CA SER A 73 -13.87 2.88 -1.66
C SER A 73 -14.69 1.66 -2.06
N PHE A 74 -14.10 0.73 -2.80
CA PHE A 74 -14.77 -0.50 -3.22
C PHE A 74 -14.40 -1.73 -2.37
N ALA A 75 -13.50 -1.56 -1.40
CA ALA A 75 -12.96 -2.63 -0.58
C ALA A 75 -12.27 -3.73 -1.42
N THR A 76 -11.53 -3.33 -2.44
CA THR A 76 -11.01 -4.25 -3.46
C THR A 76 -9.49 -4.16 -3.56
N ILE A 77 -8.82 -5.29 -3.54
CA ILE A 77 -7.38 -5.39 -3.80
C ILE A 77 -7.20 -5.84 -5.25
N SER A 78 -6.40 -5.11 -6.04
CA SER A 78 -6.08 -5.46 -7.42
C SER A 78 -4.59 -5.71 -7.61
N ASN A 79 -4.24 -6.66 -8.48
CA ASN A 79 -2.86 -6.96 -8.85
C ASN A 79 -2.46 -6.29 -10.18
N GLU A 80 -1.21 -6.53 -10.63
CA GLU A 80 -0.68 -5.95 -11.88
C GLU A 80 -1.33 -6.50 -13.16
N LYS A 81 -2.25 -7.46 -13.08
CA LYS A 81 -3.03 -7.95 -14.22
C LYS A 81 -4.45 -7.39 -14.23
N ASP A 82 -4.76 -6.47 -13.32
CA ASP A 82 -6.09 -5.94 -13.10
C ASP A 82 -7.09 -7.00 -12.60
N GLU A 83 -6.60 -8.14 -12.10
CA GLU A 83 -7.40 -9.12 -11.35
C GLU A 83 -7.67 -8.54 -9.97
N SER A 84 -8.91 -8.64 -9.50
CA SER A 84 -9.39 -7.95 -8.31
C SER A 84 -10.08 -8.88 -7.32
N PHE A 85 -9.87 -8.61 -6.04
CA PHE A 85 -10.36 -9.41 -4.92
C PHE A 85 -11.10 -8.53 -3.93
N LYS A 86 -12.36 -8.82 -3.67
CA LYS A 86 -13.17 -8.04 -2.73
C LYS A 86 -13.00 -8.52 -1.29
N LEU A 87 -12.87 -7.59 -0.36
CA LEU A 87 -12.91 -7.87 1.07
C LEU A 87 -14.36 -8.07 1.51
N SER A 88 -14.64 -9.23 2.14
CA SER A 88 -16.00 -9.62 2.54
C SER A 88 -16.59 -8.78 3.68
N SER A 89 -15.73 -8.17 4.51
CA SER A 89 -16.12 -7.34 5.65
C SER A 89 -15.17 -6.17 5.79
N PHE A 90 -15.51 -5.07 5.13
CA PHE A 90 -14.72 -3.84 5.16
C PHE A 90 -15.59 -2.65 5.54
N ILE A 91 -15.09 -1.85 6.47
CA ILE A 91 -15.71 -0.61 6.92
C ILE A 91 -14.62 0.45 6.87
N TRP A 92 -14.89 1.54 6.15
CA TRP A 92 -14.01 2.70 6.05
C TRP A 92 -14.54 3.83 6.92
N ASN A 93 -13.75 4.24 7.90
CA ASN A 93 -14.08 5.32 8.81
C ASN A 93 -13.12 6.51 8.65
N ASN A 94 -13.57 7.66 9.12
CA ASN A 94 -12.73 8.85 9.21
C ASN A 94 -11.56 8.58 10.18
N ASN A 95 -10.36 9.04 9.84
CA ASN A 95 -9.11 8.80 10.57
C ASN A 95 -8.61 7.35 10.58
N ASP A 96 -9.17 6.46 9.74
CA ASP A 96 -8.56 5.15 9.54
C ASP A 96 -7.14 5.29 8.96
N ILE A 97 -6.26 4.41 9.43
CA ILE A 97 -4.87 4.33 9.00
C ILE A 97 -4.75 3.15 8.03
N PHE A 98 -4.38 3.42 6.79
CA PHE A 98 -4.13 2.40 5.79
C PHE A 98 -2.64 2.27 5.55
N GLY A 99 -2.15 1.04 5.45
CA GLY A 99 -0.75 0.77 5.17
C GLY A 99 -0.58 -0.20 4.02
N CYS A 100 0.58 -0.10 3.38
CA CYS A 100 0.97 -0.95 2.27
C CYS A 100 2.42 -1.39 2.47
N GLY A 101 2.64 -2.70 2.49
CA GLY A 101 3.94 -3.32 2.70
C GLY A 101 4.36 -4.17 1.52
N LEU A 102 5.66 -4.17 1.25
CA LEU A 102 6.31 -5.00 0.25
C LEU A 102 7.43 -5.80 0.92
N VAL A 103 7.36 -7.11 0.78
CA VAL A 103 8.33 -8.03 1.35
C VAL A 103 9.11 -8.70 0.24
N TYR A 104 10.43 -8.60 0.31
CA TYR A 104 11.35 -9.37 -0.52
C TYR A 104 11.90 -10.55 0.29
N PRO A 105 11.88 -11.78 -0.25
CA PRO A 105 12.60 -12.88 0.37
C PRO A 105 14.12 -12.67 0.26
N PRO A 106 14.92 -13.43 1.02
CA PRO A 106 16.36 -13.46 0.87
C PRO A 106 16.79 -13.66 -0.60
N THR A 107 17.85 -12.99 -1.04
CA THR A 107 18.29 -13.00 -2.44
C THR A 107 18.61 -14.41 -2.95
N ASN A 108 19.14 -15.28 -2.07
CA ASN A 108 19.43 -16.68 -2.39
C ASN A 108 18.17 -17.56 -2.52
N LYS A 109 16.99 -17.04 -2.16
CA LYS A 109 15.70 -17.73 -2.26
C LYS A 109 14.79 -17.19 -3.35
N LEU A 110 15.21 -16.18 -4.12
CA LEU A 110 14.36 -15.55 -5.15
C LEU A 110 13.95 -16.50 -6.30
N ASN A 111 14.60 -17.67 -6.42
CA ASN A 111 14.20 -18.71 -7.37
C ASN A 111 13.07 -19.62 -6.84
N GLU A 112 12.79 -19.58 -5.54
CA GLU A 112 11.84 -20.46 -4.83
C GLU A 112 10.69 -19.67 -4.21
N GLU A 113 10.96 -18.45 -3.77
CA GLU A 113 10.02 -17.54 -3.11
C GLU A 113 9.90 -16.24 -3.91
N PHE A 114 8.67 -15.74 -4.06
CA PHE A 114 8.41 -14.46 -4.73
C PHE A 114 8.20 -13.35 -3.70
N PRO A 115 8.55 -12.09 -4.02
CA PRO A 115 8.11 -10.96 -3.24
C PRO A 115 6.58 -10.90 -3.16
N TYR A 116 6.06 -10.23 -2.13
CA TYR A 116 4.63 -10.05 -1.98
C TYR A 116 4.27 -8.69 -1.40
N VAL A 117 3.07 -8.22 -1.76
CA VAL A 117 2.47 -7.00 -1.22
C VAL A 117 1.36 -7.38 -0.25
N PHE A 118 1.28 -6.68 0.88
CA PHE A 118 0.19 -6.80 1.83
C PHE A 118 -0.35 -5.42 2.22
N PHE A 119 -1.59 -5.39 2.69
CA PHE A 119 -2.26 -4.18 3.12
C PHE A 119 -2.68 -4.28 4.58
N THR A 120 -2.78 -3.14 5.25
CA THR A 120 -3.22 -3.05 6.64
C THR A 120 -4.24 -1.95 6.83
N GLN A 121 -5.16 -2.14 7.77
CA GLN A 121 -6.04 -1.11 8.31
C GLN A 121 -5.86 -1.06 9.83
N ASN A 122 -5.60 0.13 10.38
CA ASN A 122 -5.43 0.37 11.82
C ASN A 122 -4.44 -0.61 12.47
N GLY A 123 -3.29 -0.82 11.82
CA GLY A 123 -2.22 -1.68 12.30
C GLY A 123 -2.50 -3.19 12.22
N LYS A 124 -3.56 -3.61 11.52
CA LYS A 124 -3.89 -5.02 11.28
C LYS A 124 -3.89 -5.33 9.80
N GLN A 125 -3.33 -6.47 9.41
CA GLN A 125 -3.41 -6.91 8.01
C GLN A 125 -4.86 -7.14 7.59
N ILE A 126 -5.19 -6.73 6.37
CA ILE A 126 -6.48 -6.96 5.72
C ILE A 126 -6.28 -7.82 4.48
N GLY A 127 -7.22 -8.74 4.24
CA GLY A 127 -7.18 -9.65 3.10
C GLY A 127 -5.95 -10.58 3.08
N LYS A 128 -5.77 -11.22 1.91
CA LYS A 128 -4.59 -12.03 1.61
C LYS A 128 -3.48 -11.16 1.00
N ALA A 129 -2.25 -11.66 0.97
CA ALA A 129 -1.17 -10.98 0.27
C ALA A 129 -1.24 -11.23 -1.25
N VAL A 130 -0.64 -10.33 -2.03
CA VAL A 130 -0.53 -10.45 -3.49
C VAL A 130 0.90 -10.84 -3.85
N LEU A 131 1.10 -12.00 -4.49
CA LEU A 131 2.40 -12.43 -4.98
C LEU A 131 2.85 -11.60 -6.19
N VAL A 132 4.12 -11.22 -6.19
CA VAL A 132 4.76 -10.45 -7.26
C VAL A 132 5.69 -11.35 -8.08
N LYS A 133 5.17 -11.88 -9.18
CA LYS A 133 5.86 -12.93 -9.96
C LYS A 133 6.80 -12.42 -11.04
N VAL A 134 6.67 -11.17 -11.47
CA VAL A 134 7.36 -10.64 -12.66
C VAL A 134 7.86 -9.21 -12.41
N ASN A 135 9.07 -8.89 -12.90
CA ASN A 135 9.60 -7.51 -12.94
C ASN A 135 9.54 -6.74 -11.61
N PHE A 136 9.86 -7.39 -10.50
CA PHE A 136 9.75 -6.82 -9.15
C PHE A 136 10.93 -5.92 -8.72
N ASP A 137 11.70 -5.39 -9.68
CA ASP A 137 12.95 -4.66 -9.44
C ASP A 137 12.73 -3.35 -8.65
N SER A 138 11.62 -2.67 -8.91
CA SER A 138 11.30 -1.43 -8.23
C SER A 138 9.82 -1.06 -8.28
N TYR A 139 9.32 -0.61 -7.14
CA TYR A 139 7.95 -0.16 -6.93
C TYR A 139 7.93 1.24 -6.36
N LYS A 140 7.01 2.08 -6.85
CA LYS A 140 6.80 3.43 -6.34
C LYS A 140 5.52 3.48 -5.51
N PRO A 141 5.60 3.79 -4.20
CA PRO A 141 4.42 4.06 -3.40
C PRO A 141 3.54 5.12 -4.01
N HIS A 142 2.24 4.91 -3.96
CA HIS A 142 1.27 5.88 -4.44
C HIS A 142 -0.02 5.91 -3.62
N VAL A 143 -0.71 7.03 -3.76
CA VAL A 143 -2.06 7.26 -3.24
C VAL A 143 -2.87 7.99 -4.31
N LEU A 144 -4.09 7.52 -4.59
CA LEU A 144 -5.09 8.29 -5.33
C LEU A 144 -6.14 8.77 -4.33
N LEU A 145 -6.51 10.03 -4.37
CA LEU A 145 -7.51 10.61 -3.46
C LEU A 145 -8.50 11.51 -4.18
N LYS A 146 -9.76 11.48 -3.74
CA LYS A 146 -10.84 12.37 -4.16
C LYS A 146 -11.78 12.60 -2.97
N CYS A 147 -12.07 13.86 -2.66
CA CYS A 147 -12.94 14.26 -1.53
C CYS A 147 -12.46 13.72 -0.17
N CYS A 148 -11.15 13.51 -0.02
CA CYS A 148 -10.50 13.16 1.23
C CYS A 148 -9.09 13.76 1.25
N SER A 149 -8.57 13.99 2.44
CA SER A 149 -7.17 14.39 2.68
C SER A 149 -6.41 13.23 3.29
N VAL A 150 -5.09 13.21 3.12
CA VAL A 150 -4.23 12.21 3.75
C VAL A 150 -2.99 12.83 4.37
N GLU A 151 -2.56 12.26 5.50
CA GLU A 151 -1.22 12.44 6.04
C GLU A 151 -0.43 11.16 5.81
N ALA A 152 0.67 11.23 5.05
CA ALA A 152 1.50 10.07 4.74
C ALA A 152 2.71 9.95 5.67
N ASN A 153 2.98 8.74 6.15
CA ASN A 153 4.17 8.35 6.90
C ASN A 153 4.96 7.30 6.09
N PHE A 154 6.13 7.69 5.60
CA PHE A 154 7.06 6.80 4.87
C PHE A 154 8.17 6.21 5.76
N GLY A 155 8.07 6.37 7.08
CA GLY A 155 9.04 5.83 8.04
C GLY A 155 10.30 6.68 8.21
N ASN A 156 10.26 7.96 7.86
CA ASN A 156 11.41 8.87 8.00
C ASN A 156 11.68 9.28 9.47
N ASP A 157 10.67 9.18 10.34
CA ASP A 157 10.77 9.52 11.77
C ASP A 157 9.89 8.58 12.61
N LEU A 158 10.41 7.38 12.86
CA LEU A 158 9.70 6.36 13.63
C LEU A 158 9.73 6.59 15.14
N GLU A 159 10.58 7.49 15.64
CA GLU A 159 10.65 7.81 17.06
C GLU A 159 9.48 8.70 17.48
N THR A 160 9.18 9.75 16.69
CA THR A 160 8.08 10.67 17.00
C THR A 160 6.77 10.27 16.31
N LYS A 161 6.84 9.56 15.19
CA LYS A 161 5.70 9.07 14.41
C LYS A 161 5.87 7.58 14.07
N PRO A 162 5.74 6.69 15.06
CA PRO A 162 5.77 5.26 14.80
C PRO A 162 4.63 4.85 13.87
N PHE A 163 4.83 3.79 13.12
CA PHE A 163 3.74 3.14 12.39
C PHE A 163 2.70 2.59 13.37
N CYS A 164 1.44 2.58 12.95
CA CYS A 164 0.38 1.87 13.65
C CYS A 164 0.62 0.36 13.58
N TYR A 165 1.08 -0.13 12.43
CA TYR A 165 1.51 -1.51 12.23
C TYR A 165 2.87 -1.80 12.88
N ASP A 166 2.92 -2.85 13.70
CA ASP A 166 4.17 -3.33 14.32
C ASP A 166 4.96 -4.20 13.35
N ILE A 167 5.83 -3.56 12.56
CA ILE A 167 6.69 -4.23 11.58
C ILE A 167 7.64 -5.27 12.21
N THR A 168 7.95 -5.16 13.52
CA THR A 168 8.83 -6.12 14.22
C THR A 168 8.13 -7.45 14.48
N LYS A 169 6.80 -7.46 14.48
CA LYS A 169 5.96 -8.64 14.63
C LYS A 169 5.47 -9.19 13.29
N HIS A 170 5.94 -8.65 12.18
CA HIS A 170 5.59 -9.17 10.86
C HIS A 170 6.05 -10.64 10.74
N PHE A 171 5.14 -11.49 10.29
CA PHE A 171 5.40 -12.90 10.03
C PHE A 171 5.28 -13.16 8.53
N VAL A 172 6.03 -14.14 8.03
CA VAL A 172 5.95 -14.55 6.63
C VAL A 172 4.56 -15.11 6.36
N ILE A 173 3.82 -14.41 5.49
CA ILE A 173 2.46 -14.78 5.11
C ILE A 173 2.48 -16.09 4.31
N LYS A 174 1.48 -16.95 4.57
CA LYS A 174 1.29 -18.23 3.86
C LYS A 174 0.07 -18.24 2.95
N GLU A 175 -0.79 -17.23 3.05
CA GLU A 175 -2.03 -17.11 2.29
C GLU A 175 -1.93 -15.97 1.29
N PHE A 176 -2.08 -16.31 0.02
CA PHE A 176 -2.01 -15.39 -1.09
C PHE A 176 -3.31 -15.46 -1.90
N TYR A 177 -3.62 -14.38 -2.59
CA TYR A 177 -4.69 -14.40 -3.58
C TYR A 177 -4.33 -15.32 -4.76
N GLU A 178 -5.28 -16.17 -5.13
CA GLU A 178 -5.19 -17.09 -6.28
C GLU A 178 -6.23 -16.72 -7.35
N ASP A 179 -6.04 -17.21 -8.57
CA ASP A 179 -6.96 -16.96 -9.70
C ASP A 179 -8.41 -17.37 -9.39
N SER A 180 -8.62 -18.27 -8.43
CA SER A 180 -9.94 -18.71 -7.95
C SER A 180 -10.67 -17.71 -7.04
N ASP A 181 -9.97 -16.70 -6.53
CA ASP A 181 -10.53 -15.66 -5.67
C ASP A 181 -11.08 -14.45 -6.48
N VAL A 182 -10.93 -14.44 -7.80
CA VAL A 182 -11.36 -13.34 -8.68
C VAL A 182 -12.89 -13.36 -8.83
N ASP A 183 -13.52 -12.20 -8.59
CA ASP A 183 -14.97 -11.98 -8.75
C ASP A 183 -15.41 -11.79 -10.22
#